data_AF-K9Z6F1-F1
#
_entry.id   AF-K9Z6F1-F1
#
_cell.length_a   1.000
_cell.length_b   1.000
_cell.length_c   1.000
_cell.angle_alpha   90.00
_cell.angle_beta   90.00
_cell.angle_gamma   90.00
#
_symmetry.space_group_name_H-M   'P 1'
#
loop_
_entity.id
_entity.type
_entity.pdbx_description
1 polymer ?
#
loop_
_entity_poly.entity_id
_entity_poly.type
_entity_poly.pdbx_seq_one_letter_code
_entity_poly.pdbx_strand_id
1 'polypeptide(L)' 'MSYLLDTHTLLWWLTDNPTLSNEAVKIISNPESIIFISN' A
#
# COMPACT_ATOMS: atom_id res chain seq x y z
N MET A 1 1.37 -12.62 -3.58
CA MET A 1 -0.08 -12.42 -3.32
C MET A 1 -0.48 -11.10 -3.94
N SER A 2 -1.74 -10.93 -4.37
CA SER A 2 -2.19 -9.70 -5.02
C SER A 2 -3.05 -8.85 -4.09
N TYR A 3 -2.84 -7.54 -4.11
CA TYR A 3 -3.55 -6.56 -3.27
C TYR A 3 -4.08 -5.43 -4.14
N LEU A 4 -5.24 -4.89 -3.78
CA LEU A 4 -5.83 -3.71 -4.39
C LEU A 4 -5.74 -2.56 -3.40
N LEU A 5 -5.06 -1.49 -3.78
CA LEU A 5 -4.98 -0.25 -3.02
C LEU A 5 -6.00 0.74 -3.57
N ASP A 6 -6.74 1.36 -2.66
CA ASP A 6 -7.48 2.57 -2.98
C ASP A 6 -6.52 3.77 -3.08
N THR A 7 -6.99 4.85 -3.71
CA THR A 7 -6.21 6.06 -3.95
C THR A 7 -5.71 6.73 -2.67
N HIS A 8 -6.47 6.69 -1.58
CA HIS A 8 -6.04 7.27 -0.30
C HIS A 8 -4.90 6.44 0.33
N THR A 9 -5.01 5.12 0.26
CA THR A 9 -3.96 4.20 0.74
C THR A 9 -2.66 4.40 -0.04
N LEU A 10 -2.73 4.57 -1.37
CA LEU A 10 -1.55 4.89 -2.19
C LEU A 10 -0.90 6.21 -1.76
N LEU A 11 -1.71 7.27 -1.59
CA LEU A 11 -1.19 8.58 -1.14
C LEU A 11 -0.53 8.47 0.24
N TRP A 12 -1.14 7.75 1.17
CA TRP A 12 -0.58 7.52 2.49
C TRP A 12 0.77 6.81 2.45
N TRP A 13 0.92 5.82 1.57
CA TRP A 13 2.20 5.14 1.36
C TRP A 13 3.27 6.08 0.81
N LEU A 14 2.92 6.91 -0.17
CA LEU A 14 3.86 7.85 -0.80
C LEU A 14 4.30 9.00 0.13
N THR A 15 3.54 9.29 1.18
CA THR A 15 3.83 10.39 2.12
C THR A 15 4.18 9.92 3.53
N ASP A 16 4.52 8.64 3.73
CA ASP A 16 4.83 8.06 5.05
C ASP A 16 3.76 8.39 6.13
N ASN A 17 2.48 8.34 5.74
CA ASN A 17 1.41 8.78 6.61
C ASN A 17 1.23 7.81 7.81
N PRO A 18 1.17 8.30 9.07
CA PRO A 18 1.09 7.46 10.27
C PRO A 18 -0.21 6.65 10.39
N THR A 19 -1.22 6.96 9.56
CA THR A 19 -2.48 6.20 9.50
C THR A 19 -2.31 4.86 8.81
N LEU A 20 -1.26 4.69 7.99
CA LEU A 20 -0.95 3.43 7.33
C LEU A 20 -0.28 2.48 8.33
N SER A 21 -0.85 1.29 8.53
CA SER A 21 -0.32 0.34 9.50
C SER A 21 1.02 -0.25 9.06
N ASN A 22 1.86 -0.63 10.03
CA ASN A 22 3.16 -1.27 9.76
C ASN A 22 3.03 -2.57 8.93
N GLU A 23 1.92 -3.29 9.06
CA GLU A 23 1.68 -4.49 8.24
C GLU A 23 1.37 -4.11 6.79
N ALA A 24 0.56 -3.07 6.55
CA ALA A 24 0.32 -2.57 5.20
C ALA A 24 1.62 -2.07 4.55
N VAL A 25 2.46 -1.35 5.29
CA VAL A 25 3.80 -0.94 4.86
C VAL A 25 4.65 -2.14 4.42
N LYS A 26 4.71 -3.21 5.24
CA LYS A 26 5.46 -4.43 4.88
C LYS A 26 4.91 -5.11 3.63
N ILE A 27 3.59 -5.18 3.49
CA ILE A 27 2.94 -5.80 2.32
C ILE A 27 3.23 -5.00 1.06
N ILE A 28 3.08 -3.67 1.10
CA ILE A 28 3.26 -2.78 -0.05
C ILE A 28 4.74 -2.70 -0.47
N SER A 29 5.67 -2.73 0.50
CA SER A 29 7.12 -2.71 0.22
C SER A 29 7.71 -4.07 -0.17
N ASN A 30 6.95 -5.17 -0.04
CA ASN A 30 7.43 -6.50 -0.41
C ASN A 30 7.45 -6.64 -1.96
N PRO A 31 8.61 -6.92 -2.58
CA PRO A 31 8.71 -7.09 -4.03
C PRO A 31 7.96 -8.30 -4.59
N GLU A 32 7.56 -9.27 -3.76
CA GLU A 32 6.71 -10.41 -4.15
C GLU A 32 5.21 -10.08 -4.14
N SER A 33 4.82 -8.91 -3.63
CA SER A 33 3.44 -8.43 -3.66
C SER A 33 3.13 -7.82 -5.01
N ILE A 34 2.02 -8.25 -5.62
CA ILE A 34 1.48 -7.61 -6.82
C ILE A 34 0.45 -6.57 -6.37
N ILE A 35 0.73 -5.30 -6.65
CA ILE A 35 -0.11 -4.18 -6.22
C ILE A 35 -0.90 -3.64 -7.40
N PHE A 36 -2.23 -3.68 -7.29
CA PHE A 36 -3.16 -3.01 -8.19
C PHE A 36 -3.63 -1.71 -7.55
N ILE A 37 -3.92 -0.72 -8.38
CA ILE A 37 -4.48 0.57 -7.95
C ILE A 37 -5.87 0.70 -8.58
N SER A 38 -6.90 0.93 -7.76
CA SER A 38 -8.23 1.25 -8.28
C SER A 38 -8.25 2.69 -8.81
N ASN A 39 -9.04 2.93 -9.87
CA ASN A 39 -9.38 4.28 -10.32
C ASN A 39 -10.44 4.91 -9.39
#